data_AF-A0A7K1KTB0-F1
#
_entry.id   AF-A0A7K1KTB0-F1
#
_cell.length_a   1.000
_cell.length_b   1.000
_cell.length_c   1.000
_cell.angle_alpha   90.00
_cell.angle_beta   90.00
_cell.angle_gamma   90.00
#
_symmetry.space_group_name_H-M   'P 1'
#
loop_
_entity.id
_entity.type
_entity.pdbx_description
1 polymer ?
#
loop_
_entity_poly.entity_id
_entity_poly.type
_entity_poly.pdbx_seq_one_letter_code
_entity_poly.pdbx_strand_id
1 'polypeptide(L)'
;MRTLKRILTATTAAIAFGGTAVAFTSAASASARDGVCDAGEFCYYYNSNNEGSVSDFTGSVADYGTTQPSCYDFKGPGAGQGLCIKNAAASVWNRSGQTVRVHYNSDYGGASQDFAAGAKGNLSSALKNQNASHQFNPSTRTNMSYGLYELSGGSITCGFDGYTSTPGRHEGIDIARGIGSDVHALVSGEVIYIARGANGGSGLSTISVYNSSLNKTVIYLHSAPRSALAVGQQVGRGQVIADEAWRGISSSSGAHTHVEMRLGRQTHAAKSVNDYTLDNPNPTSFWNSQGYNVH
;
A
#
# COMPACT_ATOMS: atom_id res chain seq x y z
N MET A 1 8.23 19.48 -82.52
CA MET A 1 7.58 18.17 -82.36
C MET A 1 8.63 17.06 -82.46
N ARG A 2 8.67 16.19 -81.45
CA ARG A 2 9.36 14.88 -81.36
C ARG A 2 10.87 14.82 -81.60
N THR A 3 11.61 14.88 -80.51
CA THR A 3 13.02 14.47 -80.39
C THR A 3 13.12 12.93 -80.39
N LEU A 4 13.94 12.38 -81.28
CA LEU A 4 14.37 10.97 -81.30
C LEU A 4 15.66 10.79 -80.48
N LYS A 5 15.74 9.69 -79.71
CA LYS A 5 16.79 8.62 -79.72
C LYS A 5 16.65 7.80 -78.42
N ARG A 6 16.36 6.49 -78.51
CA ARG A 6 17.34 5.36 -78.44
C ARG A 6 18.15 5.43 -77.14
N ILE A 7 18.21 4.43 -76.25
CA ILE A 7 18.58 3.02 -76.51
C ILE A 7 18.65 2.27 -75.14
N LEU A 8 18.42 0.94 -75.18
CA LEU A 8 18.83 -0.15 -74.27
C LEU A 8 18.42 -0.18 -72.78
N THR A 9 17.65 -1.23 -72.48
CA THR A 9 17.69 -2.09 -71.29
C THR A 9 19.09 -2.34 -70.73
N ALA A 10 19.23 -2.18 -69.41
CA ALA A 10 20.21 -2.89 -68.61
C ALA A 10 19.61 -3.21 -67.23
N THR A 11 19.47 -4.50 -66.98
CA THR A 11 19.14 -5.12 -65.69
C THR A 11 20.21 -4.80 -64.64
N THR A 12 19.82 -4.26 -63.50
CA THR A 12 20.62 -4.27 -62.27
C THR A 12 19.86 -4.99 -61.17
N ALA A 13 20.41 -6.12 -60.76
CA ALA A 13 19.98 -6.91 -59.61
C ALA A 13 20.15 -6.07 -58.34
N ALA A 14 19.04 -5.82 -57.62
CA ALA A 14 19.10 -5.30 -56.27
C ALA A 14 19.26 -6.47 -55.31
N ILE A 15 20.46 -6.57 -54.72
CA ILE A 15 20.82 -7.50 -53.65
C ILE A 15 19.96 -7.15 -52.43
N ALA A 16 19.13 -8.11 -51.99
CA ALA A 16 18.40 -8.05 -50.74
C ALA A 16 19.38 -8.24 -49.58
N PHE A 17 19.74 -7.16 -48.89
CA PHE A 17 20.27 -7.26 -47.52
C PHE A 17 19.10 -7.29 -46.56
N GLY A 18 18.77 -8.50 -46.10
CA GLY A 18 17.92 -8.72 -44.95
C GLY A 18 18.60 -8.18 -43.69
N GLY A 19 18.31 -6.94 -43.36
CA GLY A 19 18.58 -6.38 -42.03
C GLY A 19 17.35 -6.59 -41.16
N THR A 20 17.37 -7.58 -40.27
CA THR A 20 16.50 -7.57 -39.10
C THR A 20 16.87 -6.35 -38.26
N ALA A 21 16.15 -5.25 -38.46
CA ALA A 21 16.18 -4.13 -37.54
C ALA A 21 15.62 -4.64 -36.21
N VAL A 22 16.51 -4.93 -35.27
CA VAL A 22 16.15 -5.11 -33.87
C VAL A 22 15.65 -3.74 -33.42
N ALA A 23 14.32 -3.56 -33.37
CA ALA A 23 13.72 -2.40 -32.75
C ALA A 23 14.04 -2.48 -31.26
N PHE A 24 15.15 -1.85 -30.85
CA PHE A 24 15.32 -1.48 -29.47
C PHE A 24 14.23 -0.45 -29.18
N THR A 25 13.14 -0.88 -28.55
CA THR A 25 12.23 0.05 -27.89
C THR A 25 13.02 0.64 -26.74
N SER A 26 13.73 1.75 -26.97
CA SER A 26 14.14 2.61 -25.88
C SER A 26 12.88 2.94 -25.12
N ALA A 27 12.81 2.58 -23.84
CA ALA A 27 11.75 3.05 -22.96
C ALA A 27 11.65 4.56 -23.17
N ALA A 28 10.48 5.04 -23.61
CA ALA A 28 10.24 6.46 -23.70
C ALA A 28 10.51 7.05 -22.32
N SER A 29 11.48 7.95 -22.22
CA SER A 29 11.70 8.71 -20.99
C SER A 29 10.43 9.49 -20.73
N ALA A 30 9.74 9.21 -19.63
CA ALA A 30 8.58 9.97 -19.21
C ALA A 30 8.97 11.44 -19.05
N SER A 31 8.13 12.34 -19.58
CA SER A 31 8.38 13.78 -19.52
C SER A 31 7.97 14.29 -18.15
N ALA A 32 8.89 14.23 -17.19
CA ALA A 32 8.62 14.71 -15.84
C ALA A 32 8.06 16.13 -15.85
N ARG A 33 6.97 16.31 -15.10
CA ARG A 33 6.22 17.56 -14.86
C ARG A 33 5.37 18.04 -16.03
N ASP A 34 4.78 17.15 -16.83
CA ASP A 34 3.95 17.54 -17.98
C ASP A 34 2.43 17.50 -17.72
N GLY A 35 2.01 16.98 -16.57
CA GLY A 35 0.59 16.89 -16.21
C GLY A 35 -0.15 15.70 -16.81
N VAL A 36 0.58 14.76 -17.40
CA VAL A 36 0.11 13.43 -17.79
C VAL A 36 0.74 12.42 -16.83
N CYS A 37 0.05 11.31 -16.56
CA CYS A 37 0.61 10.25 -15.72
C CYS A 37 1.10 9.13 -16.62
N ASP A 38 2.35 9.18 -17.04
CA ASP A 38 2.97 8.25 -17.98
C ASP A 38 3.59 7.02 -17.31
N ALA A 39 3.98 6.05 -18.14
CA ALA A 39 4.71 4.88 -17.66
C ALA A 39 6.08 5.33 -17.11
N GLY A 40 6.42 4.91 -15.89
CA GLY A 40 7.64 5.32 -15.20
C GLY A 40 7.42 6.36 -14.10
N GLU A 41 6.23 6.94 -13.98
CA GLU A 41 5.98 8.07 -13.08
C GLU A 41 5.18 7.72 -11.82
N PHE A 42 5.33 8.55 -10.79
CA PHE A 42 4.43 8.62 -9.66
C PHE A 42 3.61 9.90 -9.74
N CYS A 43 2.29 9.77 -9.71
CA CYS A 43 1.40 10.88 -10.03
C CYS A 43 0.44 11.16 -8.88
N TYR A 44 0.34 12.42 -8.50
CA TYR A 44 -0.67 12.95 -7.62
C TYR A 44 -1.88 13.46 -8.38
N TYR A 45 -3.05 13.29 -7.79
CA TYR A 45 -4.32 13.79 -8.27
C TYR A 45 -4.95 14.69 -7.21
N TYR A 46 -5.50 15.82 -7.64
CA TYR A 46 -6.12 16.80 -6.75
C TYR A 46 -7.33 16.21 -6.00
N ASN A 47 -8.13 15.38 -6.65
CA ASN A 47 -9.30 14.76 -6.05
C ASN A 47 -9.08 13.27 -5.73
N SER A 48 -10.00 12.71 -4.94
CA SER A 48 -10.06 11.26 -4.71
C SER A 48 -10.40 10.51 -5.99
N ASN A 49 -10.16 9.20 -5.99
CA ASN A 49 -10.44 8.28 -7.09
C ASN A 49 -9.71 8.62 -8.40
N ASN A 50 -8.54 9.26 -8.28
CA ASN A 50 -7.68 9.67 -9.39
C ASN A 50 -8.37 10.64 -10.36
N GLU A 51 -9.12 11.60 -9.80
CA GLU A 51 -9.78 12.66 -10.55
C GLU A 51 -9.08 14.02 -10.36
N GLY A 52 -9.44 14.99 -11.21
CA GLY A 52 -8.89 16.34 -11.18
C GLY A 52 -7.52 16.45 -11.83
N SER A 53 -6.85 17.57 -11.57
CA SER A 53 -5.56 17.91 -12.14
C SER A 53 -4.46 16.98 -11.62
N VAL A 54 -3.46 16.73 -12.47
CA VAL A 54 -2.37 15.77 -12.21
C VAL A 54 -1.04 16.48 -11.99
N SER A 55 -0.22 15.90 -11.11
CA SER A 55 1.16 16.28 -10.87
C SER A 55 2.02 15.03 -10.87
N ASP A 56 2.93 14.89 -11.83
CA ASP A 56 3.72 13.68 -12.08
C ASP A 56 5.20 13.87 -11.72
N PHE A 57 5.87 12.75 -11.43
CA PHE A 57 7.23 12.72 -10.88
C PHE A 57 7.97 11.46 -11.29
N THR A 58 9.27 11.57 -11.58
CA THR A 58 10.15 10.43 -11.91
C THR A 58 11.18 10.10 -10.83
N GLY A 59 11.20 10.88 -9.72
CA GLY A 59 12.14 10.70 -8.63
C GLY A 59 11.64 11.32 -7.33
N SER A 60 12.35 11.05 -6.23
CA SER A 60 11.98 11.50 -4.89
C SER A 60 12.01 13.02 -4.75
N VAL A 61 11.04 13.56 -4.01
CA VAL A 61 10.96 15.00 -3.69
C VAL A 61 10.80 15.16 -2.19
N ALA A 62 11.78 15.81 -1.56
CA ALA A 62 11.85 16.03 -0.11
C ALA A 62 10.93 17.16 0.37
N ASP A 63 10.68 18.19 -0.44
CA ASP A 63 9.72 19.25 -0.12
C ASP A 63 9.01 19.72 -1.37
N TYR A 64 7.68 19.73 -1.32
CA TYR A 64 6.85 20.22 -2.41
C TYR A 64 6.84 21.74 -2.53
N GLY A 65 7.29 22.47 -1.52
CA GLY A 65 7.13 23.91 -1.44
C GLY A 65 5.66 24.32 -1.25
N THR A 66 5.44 25.57 -0.86
CA THR A 66 4.10 26.09 -0.51
C THR A 66 3.60 27.19 -1.42
N THR A 67 4.48 27.81 -2.22
CA THR A 67 4.15 28.99 -3.03
C THR A 67 4.72 28.92 -4.44
N GLN A 68 3.96 29.44 -5.40
CA GLN A 68 4.43 29.66 -6.75
C GLN A 68 5.49 30.78 -6.77
N PRO A 69 6.48 30.74 -7.69
CA PRO A 69 6.62 29.77 -8.78
C PRO A 69 7.42 28.51 -8.41
N SER A 70 7.86 28.38 -7.16
CA SER A 70 8.82 27.35 -6.75
C SER A 70 8.18 26.05 -6.23
N CYS A 71 6.89 26.08 -5.88
CA CYS A 71 6.20 24.87 -5.46
C CYS A 71 5.98 23.93 -6.64
N TYR A 72 5.92 22.64 -6.33
CA TYR A 72 5.38 21.66 -7.25
C TYR A 72 3.86 21.84 -7.29
N ASP A 73 3.32 21.95 -8.49
CA ASP A 73 1.93 22.26 -8.77
C ASP A 73 1.25 21.16 -9.57
N PHE A 74 -0.08 21.15 -9.59
CA PHE A 74 -0.81 20.31 -10.53
C PHE A 74 -0.78 20.94 -11.93
N LYS A 75 -0.21 20.22 -12.90
CA LYS A 75 0.02 20.69 -14.28
C LYS A 75 -1.10 20.32 -15.24
N GLY A 76 -1.71 19.15 -15.05
CA GLY A 76 -2.74 18.62 -15.93
C GLY A 76 -3.98 19.53 -16.00
N PRO A 77 -4.87 19.32 -16.99
CA PRO A 77 -6.14 20.04 -17.02
C PRO A 77 -7.06 19.57 -15.89
N GLY A 78 -7.89 20.49 -15.36
CA GLY A 78 -9.00 20.15 -14.46
C GLY A 78 -8.93 20.82 -13.08
N ALA A 79 -9.78 20.36 -12.16
CA ALA A 79 -9.86 20.90 -10.81
C ALA A 79 -8.50 20.82 -10.10
N GLY A 80 -8.04 21.94 -9.54
CA GLY A 80 -6.76 22.05 -8.84
C GLY A 80 -5.57 22.46 -9.72
N GLN A 81 -5.75 22.68 -11.02
CA GLN A 81 -4.68 23.11 -11.92
C GLN A 81 -3.99 24.40 -11.42
N GLY A 82 -2.66 24.40 -11.40
CA GLY A 82 -1.81 25.50 -10.94
C GLY A 82 -1.67 25.64 -9.43
N LEU A 83 -2.48 24.92 -8.63
CA LEU A 83 -2.31 24.90 -7.17
C LEU A 83 -1.08 24.08 -6.79
N CYS A 84 -0.39 24.52 -5.75
CA CYS A 84 0.69 23.74 -5.14
C CYS A 84 0.15 22.41 -4.60
N ILE A 85 0.92 21.32 -4.75
CA ILE A 85 0.48 19.99 -4.33
C ILE A 85 0.50 19.79 -2.81
N LYS A 86 1.33 20.57 -2.09
CA LYS A 86 1.48 20.46 -0.64
C LYS A 86 0.14 20.64 0.06
N ASN A 87 -0.25 19.62 0.82
CA ASN A 87 -1.53 19.56 1.53
C ASN A 87 -2.76 19.69 0.62
N ALA A 88 -2.65 19.29 -0.64
CA ALA A 88 -3.74 19.42 -1.62
C ALA A 88 -4.05 18.12 -2.39
N ALA A 89 -3.11 17.15 -2.44
CA ALA A 89 -3.38 15.91 -3.15
C ALA A 89 -4.25 14.94 -2.34
N ALA A 90 -5.15 14.22 -3.03
CA ALA A 90 -6.10 13.30 -2.41
C ALA A 90 -5.97 11.84 -2.88
N SER A 91 -5.36 11.60 -4.04
CA SER A 91 -5.10 10.24 -4.53
C SER A 91 -3.84 10.20 -5.40
N VAL A 92 -3.35 8.99 -5.65
CA VAL A 92 -2.12 8.76 -6.42
C VAL A 92 -2.24 7.60 -7.39
N TRP A 93 -1.39 7.61 -8.40
CA TRP A 93 -1.12 6.46 -9.25
C TRP A 93 0.39 6.28 -9.40
N ASN A 94 0.90 5.15 -8.93
CA ASN A 94 2.27 4.76 -9.13
C ASN A 94 2.39 3.94 -10.42
N ARG A 95 2.72 4.60 -11.52
CA ARG A 95 3.06 3.96 -12.79
C ARG A 95 4.56 3.71 -12.94
N SER A 96 5.34 3.94 -11.88
CA SER A 96 6.75 3.58 -11.83
C SER A 96 6.94 2.07 -11.61
N GLY A 97 8.18 1.61 -11.79
CA GLY A 97 8.59 0.24 -11.46
C GLY A 97 8.97 0.02 -10.00
N GLN A 98 8.83 1.02 -9.12
CA GLN A 98 9.33 0.99 -7.75
C GLN A 98 8.21 1.25 -6.73
N THR A 99 8.42 0.91 -5.46
CA THR A 99 7.53 1.40 -4.39
C THR A 99 7.77 2.88 -4.19
N VAL A 100 6.71 3.67 -4.02
CA VAL A 100 6.81 5.10 -3.66
C VAL A 100 6.09 5.33 -2.34
N ARG A 101 6.77 5.97 -1.39
CA ARG A 101 6.21 6.39 -0.11
C ARG A 101 5.77 7.84 -0.17
N VAL A 102 4.54 8.12 0.24
CA VAL A 102 4.04 9.49 0.46
C VAL A 102 4.13 9.81 1.95
N HIS A 103 4.56 11.02 2.27
CA HIS A 103 4.77 11.49 3.65
C HIS A 103 3.94 12.73 3.96
N TYR A 104 3.51 12.80 5.23
CA TYR A 104 2.76 13.93 5.76
C TYR A 104 3.59 15.21 5.76
N ASN A 105 4.84 15.13 6.23
CA ASN A 105 5.75 16.27 6.36
C ASN A 105 6.79 16.29 5.24
N SER A 106 7.39 17.47 5.05
CA SER A 106 8.64 17.62 4.28
C SER A 106 9.75 16.75 4.88
N ASP A 107 10.83 16.58 4.12
CA ASP A 107 12.02 15.81 4.48
C ASP A 107 11.74 14.34 4.84
N TYR A 108 10.67 13.78 4.25
CA TYR A 108 10.25 12.39 4.43
C TYR A 108 9.79 12.07 5.86
N GLY A 109 9.24 13.06 6.56
CA GLY A 109 8.80 12.94 7.95
C GLY A 109 7.31 12.63 8.14
N GLY A 110 6.97 12.24 9.36
CA GLY A 110 5.58 12.05 9.80
C GLY A 110 4.92 10.77 9.31
N ALA A 111 3.57 10.73 9.39
CA ALA A 111 2.78 9.61 8.89
C ALA A 111 3.09 9.37 7.41
N SER A 112 3.04 8.11 6.99
CA SER A 112 3.36 7.75 5.61
C SER A 112 2.52 6.58 5.08
N GLN A 113 2.49 6.45 3.77
CA GLN A 113 1.78 5.40 3.05
C GLN A 113 2.59 5.00 1.82
N ASP A 114 2.80 3.70 1.68
CA ASP A 114 3.49 3.13 0.52
C ASP A 114 2.51 2.79 -0.59
N PHE A 115 2.98 2.93 -1.82
CA PHE A 115 2.28 2.56 -3.03
C PHE A 115 3.21 1.68 -3.85
N ALA A 116 2.85 0.40 -4.03
CA ALA A 116 3.60 -0.53 -4.86
C ALA A 116 3.62 -0.09 -6.33
N ALA A 117 4.54 -0.65 -7.12
CA ALA A 117 4.53 -0.47 -8.57
C ALA A 117 3.16 -0.86 -9.17
N GLY A 118 2.59 0.01 -9.99
CA GLY A 118 1.25 -0.13 -10.57
C GLY A 118 0.09 0.26 -9.64
N ALA A 119 0.32 0.49 -8.34
CA ALA A 119 -0.74 0.77 -7.39
C ALA A 119 -1.44 2.10 -7.72
N LYS A 120 -2.77 2.08 -7.70
CA LYS A 120 -3.64 3.23 -7.96
C LYS A 120 -4.68 3.32 -6.86
N GLY A 121 -4.80 4.46 -6.20
CA GLY A 121 -5.78 4.61 -5.12
C GLY A 121 -5.68 5.90 -4.32
N ASN A 122 -6.59 6.02 -3.35
CA ASN A 122 -6.69 7.17 -2.45
C ASN A 122 -5.56 7.19 -1.42
N LEU A 123 -5.14 8.41 -1.06
CA LEU A 123 -4.36 8.62 0.15
C LEU A 123 -5.23 8.31 1.38
N SER A 124 -4.60 7.74 2.40
CA SER A 124 -5.23 7.46 3.70
C SER A 124 -5.77 8.75 4.33
N SER A 125 -6.67 8.61 5.31
CA SER A 125 -7.24 9.77 6.02
C SER A 125 -6.17 10.68 6.65
N ALA A 126 -5.02 10.13 7.04
CA ALA A 126 -3.91 10.89 7.57
C ALA A 126 -3.17 11.73 6.50
N LEU A 127 -3.18 11.33 5.23
CA LEU A 127 -2.37 11.94 4.16
C LEU A 127 -3.18 12.70 3.11
N LYS A 128 -4.48 12.42 2.99
CA LYS A 128 -5.35 13.15 2.08
C LYS A 128 -5.35 14.62 2.47
N ASN A 129 -4.96 15.47 1.53
CA ASN A 129 -4.78 16.91 1.72
C ASN A 129 -3.79 17.26 2.84
N GLN A 130 -2.88 16.35 3.17
CA GLN A 130 -1.86 16.51 4.21
C GLN A 130 -0.61 15.73 3.80
N ASN A 131 0.01 16.16 2.70
CA ASN A 131 1.19 15.51 2.13
C ASN A 131 2.19 16.57 1.66
N ALA A 132 3.48 16.31 1.88
CA ALA A 132 4.53 17.30 1.68
C ALA A 132 5.83 16.73 1.10
N SER A 133 6.01 15.41 1.05
CA SER A 133 7.14 14.78 0.39
C SER A 133 6.84 13.35 -0.07
N HIS A 134 7.62 12.84 -1.02
CA HIS A 134 7.55 11.44 -1.44
C HIS A 134 8.91 10.84 -1.78
N GLN A 135 9.09 9.56 -1.48
CA GLN A 135 10.33 8.83 -1.68
C GLN A 135 10.12 7.63 -2.59
N PHE A 136 10.84 7.59 -3.71
CA PHE A 136 10.99 6.39 -4.53
C PHE A 136 11.92 5.41 -3.83
N ASN A 137 11.55 4.12 -3.87
CA ASN A 137 12.27 3.00 -3.27
C ASN A 137 12.73 3.30 -1.84
N PRO A 138 11.79 3.55 -0.90
CA PRO A 138 12.14 3.85 0.48
C PRO A 138 12.95 2.70 1.08
N SER A 139 14.14 3.00 1.58
CA SER A 139 15.07 2.03 2.16
C SER A 139 14.65 1.54 3.55
N THR A 140 13.75 2.25 4.22
CA THR A 140 13.24 1.91 5.55
C THR A 140 11.77 1.53 5.46
N ARG A 141 11.36 0.45 6.11
CA ARG A 141 9.96 0.10 6.38
C ARG A 141 9.80 -0.06 7.88
N THR A 142 8.60 0.15 8.38
CA THR A 142 8.31 -0.04 9.80
C THR A 142 8.14 -1.53 10.06
N ASN A 143 8.81 -2.10 11.07
CA ASN A 143 8.52 -3.48 11.45
C ASN A 143 7.06 -3.60 11.87
N MET A 144 6.33 -4.60 11.37
CA MET A 144 4.90 -4.74 11.65
C MET A 144 4.62 -4.83 13.14
N SER A 145 5.53 -5.42 13.92
CA SER A 145 5.44 -5.43 15.38
C SER A 145 5.48 -4.04 16.00
N TYR A 146 6.33 -3.15 15.50
CA TYR A 146 6.34 -1.74 15.89
C TYR A 146 5.08 -1.03 15.39
N GLY A 147 4.63 -1.32 14.17
CA GLY A 147 3.41 -0.74 13.62
C GLY A 147 2.14 -1.09 14.39
N LEU A 148 2.09 -2.29 14.97
CA LEU A 148 0.95 -2.77 15.75
C LEU A 148 0.92 -2.16 17.15
N TYR A 149 2.08 -2.00 17.79
CA TYR A 149 2.17 -1.59 19.19
C TYR A 149 2.65 -0.14 19.42
N GLU A 150 3.17 0.52 18.38
CA GLU A 150 3.87 1.83 18.41
C GLU A 150 4.94 1.96 19.51
N LEU A 151 5.48 0.82 19.94
CA LEU A 151 6.44 0.69 21.02
C LEU A 151 7.47 -0.37 20.68
N SER A 152 8.69 -0.19 21.20
CA SER A 152 9.74 -1.21 21.11
C SER A 152 9.41 -2.44 21.96
N GLY A 153 10.12 -3.54 21.69
CA GLY A 153 9.99 -4.80 22.41
C GLY A 153 8.97 -5.78 21.85
N GLY A 154 8.20 -5.40 20.82
CA GLY A 154 7.32 -6.32 20.11
C GLY A 154 8.04 -7.15 19.05
N SER A 155 7.66 -8.41 18.88
CA SER A 155 8.20 -9.33 17.88
C SER A 155 7.11 -10.16 17.19
N ILE A 156 7.39 -10.59 15.96
CA ILE A 156 6.60 -11.61 15.29
C ILE A 156 6.98 -12.96 15.91
N THR A 157 6.01 -13.64 16.51
CA THR A 157 6.20 -14.93 17.17
C THR A 157 5.85 -16.10 16.26
N CYS A 158 4.94 -15.89 15.30
CA CYS A 158 4.62 -16.85 14.25
C CYS A 158 4.23 -16.11 12.96
N GLY A 159 4.93 -16.39 11.86
CA GLY A 159 4.60 -15.85 10.55
C GLY A 159 3.43 -16.57 9.89
N PHE A 160 2.99 -16.06 8.74
CA PHE A 160 2.05 -16.75 7.87
C PHE A 160 2.58 -18.13 7.48
N ASP A 161 1.73 -19.14 7.56
CA ASP A 161 2.06 -20.55 7.37
C ASP A 161 3.21 -21.04 8.28
N GLY A 162 3.37 -20.42 9.45
CA GLY A 162 4.50 -20.64 10.35
C GLY A 162 4.29 -21.69 11.43
N TYR A 163 3.17 -22.42 11.44
CA TYR A 163 2.91 -23.43 12.47
C TYR A 163 3.91 -24.59 12.37
N THR A 164 4.62 -24.83 13.48
CA THR A 164 5.57 -25.95 13.63
C THR A 164 5.14 -26.96 14.70
N SER A 165 4.40 -26.50 15.71
CA SER A 165 3.93 -27.30 16.84
C SER A 165 2.41 -27.36 16.98
N THR A 166 1.67 -26.58 16.18
CA THR A 166 0.21 -26.55 16.15
C THR A 166 -0.29 -27.26 14.89
N PRO A 167 -1.17 -28.27 14.99
CA PRO A 167 -1.74 -28.90 13.81
C PRO A 167 -2.52 -27.89 12.96
N GLY A 168 -2.22 -27.83 11.66
CA GLY A 168 -2.90 -26.98 10.67
C GLY A 168 -1.96 -25.98 9.99
N ARG A 169 -2.52 -24.92 9.39
CA ARG A 169 -1.80 -23.86 8.64
C ARG A 169 -2.14 -22.51 9.23
N HIS A 170 -1.13 -21.68 9.47
CA HIS A 170 -1.33 -20.37 10.09
C HIS A 170 -1.76 -19.32 9.06
N GLU A 171 -2.96 -18.75 9.19
CA GLU A 171 -3.57 -17.85 8.19
C GLU A 171 -3.18 -16.38 8.37
N GLY A 172 -2.55 -16.06 9.49
CA GLY A 172 -2.17 -14.70 9.86
C GLY A 172 -0.73 -14.60 10.33
N ILE A 173 -0.46 -13.56 11.11
CA ILE A 173 0.82 -13.29 11.73
C ILE A 173 0.55 -13.03 13.21
N ASP A 174 1.22 -13.78 14.07
CA ASP A 174 1.13 -13.62 15.51
C ASP A 174 2.23 -12.67 15.97
N ILE A 175 1.84 -11.63 16.70
CA ILE A 175 2.74 -10.58 17.15
C ILE A 175 2.54 -10.38 18.64
N ALA A 176 3.61 -10.55 19.42
CA ALA A 176 3.57 -10.38 20.87
C ALA A 176 4.44 -9.20 21.31
N ARG A 177 4.03 -8.52 22.38
CA ARG A 177 4.86 -7.54 23.09
C ARG A 177 4.71 -7.69 24.60
N GLY A 178 3.48 -7.57 25.10
CA GLY A 178 3.12 -7.70 26.50
C GLY A 178 1.65 -7.35 26.72
N ILE A 179 0.97 -8.16 27.54
CA ILE A 179 -0.44 -7.98 27.88
C ILE A 179 -0.71 -6.53 28.33
N GLY A 180 -1.75 -5.91 27.75
CA GLY A 180 -2.12 -4.52 28.00
C GLY A 180 -1.44 -3.51 27.09
N SER A 181 -0.57 -3.91 26.16
CA SER A 181 -0.02 -3.01 25.14
C SER A 181 -1.11 -2.55 24.18
N ASP A 182 -1.15 -1.25 23.87
CA ASP A 182 -2.08 -0.70 22.89
C ASP A 182 -1.89 -1.36 21.52
N VAL A 183 -2.98 -1.86 20.95
CA VAL A 183 -3.05 -2.44 19.60
C VAL A 183 -3.63 -1.39 18.66
N HIS A 184 -2.85 -1.02 17.66
CA HIS A 184 -3.15 0.03 16.69
C HIS A 184 -3.62 -0.58 15.36
N ALA A 185 -4.59 0.06 14.72
CA ALA A 185 -5.05 -0.33 13.40
C ALA A 185 -3.91 -0.18 12.37
N LEU A 186 -3.53 -1.27 11.74
CA LEU A 186 -2.45 -1.32 10.73
C LEU A 186 -2.88 -0.73 9.38
N VAL A 187 -4.19 -0.68 9.11
CA VAL A 187 -4.77 -0.03 7.95
C VAL A 187 -5.91 0.89 8.38
N SER A 188 -6.21 1.90 7.57
CA SER A 188 -7.47 2.64 7.71
C SER A 188 -8.63 1.81 7.14
N GLY A 189 -9.84 2.03 7.65
CA GLY A 189 -11.03 1.35 7.14
C GLY A 189 -12.25 1.48 8.05
N GLU A 190 -13.30 0.75 7.69
CA GLU A 190 -14.53 0.63 8.48
C GLU A 190 -14.42 -0.58 9.41
N VAL A 191 -14.75 -0.44 10.69
CA VAL A 191 -14.92 -1.59 11.58
C VAL A 191 -16.21 -2.30 11.22
N ILE A 192 -16.12 -3.51 10.68
CA ILE A 192 -17.28 -4.26 10.17
C ILE A 192 -17.74 -5.39 11.09
N TYR A 193 -16.92 -5.76 12.07
CA TYR A 193 -17.25 -6.78 13.05
C TYR A 193 -16.44 -6.59 14.34
N ILE A 194 -17.08 -6.83 15.48
CA ILE A 194 -16.44 -6.88 16.79
C ILE A 194 -17.04 -8.05 17.58
N ALA A 195 -16.20 -8.98 18.01
CA ALA A 195 -16.52 -9.94 19.08
C ALA A 195 -15.71 -9.57 20.33
N ARG A 196 -16.40 -9.28 21.44
CA ARG A 196 -15.78 -8.94 22.72
C ARG A 196 -15.69 -10.17 23.61
N GLY A 197 -14.83 -11.11 23.22
CA GLY A 197 -14.53 -12.30 24.01
C GLY A 197 -13.88 -11.99 25.37
N ALA A 198 -13.33 -13.00 26.04
CA ALA A 198 -12.70 -12.89 27.35
C ALA A 198 -11.39 -13.68 27.40
N ASN A 199 -10.50 -13.30 28.32
CA ASN A 199 -9.25 -14.03 28.56
C ASN A 199 -9.56 -15.49 28.89
N GLY A 200 -8.85 -16.43 28.27
CA GLY A 200 -9.15 -17.87 28.38
C GLY A 200 -9.58 -18.50 27.06
N GLY A 201 -9.46 -19.83 26.97
CA GLY A 201 -9.57 -20.58 25.71
C GLY A 201 -10.93 -20.55 25.02
N SER A 202 -12.00 -20.14 25.73
CA SER A 202 -13.38 -20.13 25.19
C SER A 202 -13.85 -18.74 24.75
N GLY A 203 -13.06 -17.69 24.98
CA GLY A 203 -13.48 -16.31 24.80
C GLY A 203 -12.78 -15.61 23.64
N LEU A 204 -12.82 -16.15 22.42
CA LEU A 204 -12.18 -15.50 21.28
C LEU A 204 -12.75 -14.09 21.06
N SER A 205 -11.86 -13.12 20.94
CA SER A 205 -12.18 -11.78 20.46
C SER A 205 -11.80 -11.62 19.00
N THR A 206 -12.49 -10.71 18.33
CA THR A 206 -12.27 -10.41 16.92
C THR A 206 -12.58 -8.95 16.67
N ILE A 207 -11.72 -8.28 15.89
CA ILE A 207 -12.01 -6.98 15.28
C ILE A 207 -11.72 -7.12 13.79
N SER A 208 -12.66 -6.75 12.94
CA SER A 208 -12.45 -6.77 11.48
C SER A 208 -12.57 -5.36 10.92
N VAL A 209 -11.50 -4.89 10.28
CA VAL A 209 -11.43 -3.57 9.64
C VAL A 209 -11.38 -3.77 8.12
N TYR A 210 -12.44 -3.35 7.43
CA TYR A 210 -12.52 -3.41 5.98
C TYR A 210 -12.00 -2.13 5.35
N ASN A 211 -11.01 -2.28 4.47
CA ASN A 211 -10.51 -1.19 3.64
C ASN A 211 -11.12 -1.32 2.23
N SER A 212 -12.02 -0.41 1.89
CA SER A 212 -12.74 -0.42 0.62
C SER A 212 -11.87 -0.11 -0.59
N SER A 213 -10.83 0.72 -0.44
CA SER A 213 -9.93 1.06 -1.56
C SER A 213 -8.98 -0.09 -1.91
N LEU A 214 -8.60 -0.91 -0.93
CA LEU A 214 -7.78 -2.10 -1.13
C LEU A 214 -8.63 -3.35 -1.44
N ASN A 215 -9.93 -3.27 -1.18
CA ASN A 215 -10.87 -4.39 -1.16
C ASN A 215 -10.33 -5.58 -0.33
N LYS A 216 -9.85 -5.29 0.88
CA LYS A 216 -9.31 -6.27 1.85
C LYS A 216 -9.90 -6.01 3.22
N THR A 217 -9.92 -7.04 4.07
CA THR A 217 -10.18 -6.90 5.50
C THR A 217 -8.93 -7.27 6.28
N VAL A 218 -8.54 -6.44 7.25
CA VAL A 218 -7.55 -6.81 8.27
C VAL A 218 -8.28 -7.19 9.55
N ILE A 219 -7.96 -8.38 10.07
CA ILE A 219 -8.63 -8.98 11.21
C ILE A 219 -7.64 -9.14 12.36
N TYR A 220 -8.07 -8.75 13.55
CA TYR A 220 -7.30 -8.81 14.78
C TYR A 220 -7.99 -9.79 15.74
N LEU A 221 -7.31 -10.85 16.14
CA LEU A 221 -7.80 -11.78 17.17
C LEU A 221 -6.99 -11.63 18.46
N HIS A 222 -7.48 -12.28 19.51
CA HIS A 222 -6.83 -12.44 20.82
C HIS A 222 -6.59 -11.17 21.65
N SER A 223 -6.83 -9.99 21.08
CA SER A 223 -6.76 -8.69 21.73
C SER A 223 -8.07 -8.31 22.44
N ALA A 224 -8.04 -7.38 23.40
CA ALA A 224 -9.19 -6.83 24.09
C ALA A 224 -9.69 -5.56 23.37
N PRO A 225 -10.80 -5.58 22.61
CA PRO A 225 -11.24 -4.39 21.87
C PRO A 225 -11.54 -3.22 22.82
N ARG A 226 -11.13 -1.99 22.48
CA ARG A 226 -11.43 -0.78 23.28
C ARG A 226 -12.93 -0.61 23.44
N SER A 227 -13.41 -0.22 24.62
CA SER A 227 -14.85 -0.10 24.91
C SER A 227 -15.58 0.87 23.98
N ALA A 228 -14.90 1.94 23.57
CA ALA A 228 -15.42 2.95 22.65
C ALA A 228 -15.45 2.50 21.17
N LEU A 229 -14.79 1.40 20.82
CA LEU A 229 -14.78 0.89 19.44
C LEU A 229 -16.16 0.33 19.05
N ALA A 230 -16.70 0.77 17.92
CA ALA A 230 -18.02 0.37 17.45
C ALA A 230 -18.01 -0.14 16.00
N VAL A 231 -18.91 -1.07 15.68
CA VAL A 231 -19.18 -1.47 14.28
C VAL A 231 -19.75 -0.27 13.52
N GLY A 232 -19.30 -0.07 12.29
CA GLY A 232 -19.58 1.10 11.44
C GLY A 232 -18.61 2.27 11.64
N GLN A 233 -17.78 2.25 12.69
CA GLN A 233 -16.78 3.28 12.93
C GLN A 233 -15.70 3.29 11.82
N GLN A 234 -15.38 4.47 11.29
CA GLN A 234 -14.17 4.66 10.49
C GLN A 234 -12.96 4.79 11.41
N VAL A 235 -11.94 3.98 11.19
CA VAL A 235 -10.67 4.02 11.92
C VAL A 235 -9.54 4.45 11.00
N GLY A 236 -8.66 5.30 11.53
CA GLY A 236 -7.40 5.64 10.88
C GLY A 236 -6.33 4.57 11.13
N ARG A 237 -5.36 4.46 10.21
CA ARG A 237 -4.11 3.75 10.52
C ARG A 237 -3.44 4.42 11.74
N GLY A 238 -2.91 3.62 12.66
CA GLY A 238 -2.34 4.10 13.92
C GLY A 238 -3.38 4.45 14.98
N GLN A 239 -4.68 4.30 14.72
CA GLN A 239 -5.67 4.47 15.77
C GLN A 239 -5.66 3.27 16.71
N VAL A 240 -5.64 3.51 18.03
CA VAL A 240 -5.81 2.45 19.03
C VAL A 240 -7.19 1.82 18.91
N ILE A 241 -7.24 0.49 18.74
CA ILE A 241 -8.48 -0.29 18.59
C ILE A 241 -8.64 -1.36 19.65
N ALA A 242 -7.55 -1.80 20.29
CA ALA A 242 -7.59 -2.82 21.34
C ALA A 242 -6.38 -2.70 22.30
N ASP A 243 -6.34 -3.58 23.29
CA ASP A 243 -5.17 -3.89 24.11
C ASP A 243 -4.72 -5.34 23.83
N GLU A 244 -3.42 -5.62 23.82
CA GLU A 244 -2.89 -6.99 23.71
C GLU A 244 -3.42 -7.83 24.87
N ALA A 245 -3.91 -9.03 24.55
CA ALA A 245 -4.51 -9.91 25.53
C ALA A 245 -4.30 -11.38 25.11
N TRP A 246 -5.06 -12.28 25.72
CA TRP A 246 -5.02 -13.71 25.45
C TRP A 246 -6.44 -14.27 25.35
N ARG A 247 -7.30 -13.51 24.66
CA ARG A 247 -8.73 -13.82 24.53
C ARG A 247 -8.95 -14.93 23.51
N GLY A 248 -9.45 -16.08 23.95
CA GLY A 248 -9.50 -17.29 23.12
C GLY A 248 -8.20 -18.11 23.15
N ILE A 249 -7.27 -17.80 24.04
CA ILE A 249 -6.03 -18.57 24.26
C ILE A 249 -6.11 -19.21 25.65
N SER A 250 -5.60 -20.44 25.82
CA SER A 250 -5.74 -21.19 27.07
C SER A 250 -4.88 -20.68 28.24
N SER A 251 -3.83 -19.92 27.97
CA SER A 251 -2.88 -19.39 28.96
C SER A 251 -2.41 -17.99 28.59
N SER A 252 -2.17 -17.15 29.61
CA SER A 252 -1.58 -15.82 29.45
C SER A 252 -0.14 -15.84 28.90
N SER A 253 0.58 -16.95 29.07
CA SER A 253 1.93 -17.11 28.49
C SER A 253 1.93 -17.18 26.96
N GLY A 254 0.78 -17.46 26.35
CA GLY A 254 0.59 -17.44 24.90
C GLY A 254 0.00 -16.14 24.38
N ALA A 255 -0.04 -15.07 25.18
CA ALA A 255 -0.59 -13.78 24.76
C ALA A 255 0.13 -13.25 23.51
N HIS A 256 -0.67 -12.85 22.52
CA HIS A 256 -0.26 -12.19 21.30
C HIS A 256 -1.50 -11.56 20.67
N THR A 257 -1.30 -10.72 19.66
CA THR A 257 -2.34 -10.33 18.71
C THR A 257 -2.11 -11.06 17.41
N HIS A 258 -3.09 -11.84 16.99
CA HIS A 258 -3.10 -12.46 15.66
C HIS A 258 -3.65 -11.45 14.65
N VAL A 259 -2.91 -11.23 13.56
CA VAL A 259 -3.31 -10.31 12.48
C VAL A 259 -3.41 -11.07 11.16
N GLU A 260 -4.60 -11.08 10.56
CA GLU A 260 -4.88 -11.72 9.28
C GLU A 260 -5.31 -10.69 8.23
N MET A 261 -4.85 -10.86 6.99
CA MET A 261 -5.39 -10.12 5.84
C MET A 261 -6.24 -11.08 4.99
N ARG A 262 -7.51 -10.70 4.77
CA ARG A 262 -8.43 -11.43 3.90
C ARG A 262 -8.81 -10.64 2.66
N LEU A 263 -9.08 -11.37 1.58
CA LEU A 263 -9.64 -10.82 0.34
C LEU A 263 -11.10 -10.40 0.53
N GLY A 264 -11.44 -9.19 0.07
CA GLY A 264 -12.81 -8.68 0.14
C GLY A 264 -13.26 -8.28 1.54
N ARG A 265 -14.57 -8.18 1.70
CA ARG A 265 -15.24 -7.83 2.97
C ARG A 265 -15.54 -9.11 3.75
N GLN A 266 -14.82 -9.34 4.85
CA GLN A 266 -14.87 -10.58 5.64
C GLN A 266 -15.02 -10.25 7.12
N THR A 267 -15.94 -10.91 7.83
CA THR A 267 -16.20 -10.62 9.25
C THR A 267 -15.39 -11.48 10.21
N HIS A 268 -14.76 -12.56 9.72
CA HIS A 268 -14.06 -13.54 10.54
C HIS A 268 -12.75 -13.95 9.88
N ALA A 269 -11.76 -14.32 10.70
CA ALA A 269 -10.51 -14.95 10.31
C ALA A 269 -10.76 -16.31 9.65
N ALA A 270 -9.81 -16.78 8.82
CA ALA A 270 -9.81 -18.16 8.38
C ALA A 270 -9.50 -19.10 9.53
N LYS A 271 -9.90 -20.36 9.36
CA LYS A 271 -9.57 -21.39 10.32
C LYS A 271 -8.12 -21.83 10.12
N SER A 272 -7.31 -21.76 11.17
CA SER A 272 -5.91 -22.21 11.13
C SER A 272 -5.68 -23.54 11.86
N VAL A 273 -6.30 -23.74 13.02
CA VAL A 273 -6.06 -24.93 13.85
C VAL A 273 -6.87 -26.12 13.34
N ASN A 274 -6.19 -27.26 13.16
CA ASN A 274 -6.72 -28.47 12.54
C ASN A 274 -7.30 -28.21 11.13
N ASP A 275 -6.73 -27.24 10.41
CA ASP A 275 -7.03 -26.97 9.01
C ASP A 275 -5.74 -26.98 8.19
N TYR A 276 -5.67 -27.82 7.17
CA TYR A 276 -4.46 -28.00 6.35
C TYR A 276 -4.50 -27.20 5.04
N THR A 277 -5.59 -26.47 4.82
CA THR A 277 -5.80 -25.60 3.66
C THR A 277 -5.39 -24.18 3.99
N LEU A 278 -4.82 -23.48 3.02
CA LEU A 278 -4.66 -22.02 3.09
C LEU A 278 -5.77 -21.36 2.28
N ASP A 279 -6.67 -20.66 2.98
CA ASP A 279 -7.74 -19.85 2.41
C ASP A 279 -7.21 -18.50 1.90
N ASN A 280 -6.18 -17.94 2.55
CA ASN A 280 -5.60 -16.67 2.16
C ASN A 280 -4.31 -16.83 1.34
N PRO A 281 -4.04 -15.91 0.40
CA PRO A 281 -2.71 -15.82 -0.20
C PRO A 281 -1.68 -15.31 0.82
N ASN A 282 -0.41 -15.62 0.59
CA ASN A 282 0.68 -15.09 1.41
C ASN A 282 0.60 -13.54 1.47
N PRO A 283 0.48 -12.94 2.67
CA PRO A 283 0.18 -11.52 2.82
C PRO A 283 1.42 -10.61 2.74
N THR A 284 2.62 -11.17 2.51
CA THR A 284 3.88 -10.40 2.53
C THR A 284 3.88 -9.21 1.58
N SER A 285 3.46 -9.42 0.33
CA SER A 285 3.41 -8.32 -0.65
C SER A 285 2.40 -7.24 -0.26
N PHE A 286 1.28 -7.64 0.34
CA PHE A 286 0.30 -6.71 0.90
C PHE A 286 0.94 -5.89 2.02
N TRP A 287 1.52 -6.51 3.05
CA TRP A 287 2.10 -5.77 4.18
C TRP A 287 3.27 -4.87 3.76
N ASN A 288 4.13 -5.33 2.85
CA ASN A 288 5.18 -4.51 2.26
C ASN A 288 4.61 -3.29 1.53
N SER A 289 3.48 -3.46 0.81
CA SER A 289 2.79 -2.34 0.15
C SER A 289 2.13 -1.38 1.13
N GLN A 290 1.86 -1.81 2.37
CA GLN A 290 1.41 -0.94 3.44
C GLN A 290 2.59 -0.32 4.22
N GLY A 291 3.83 -0.58 3.81
CA GLY A 291 5.06 -0.06 4.42
C GLY A 291 5.54 -0.82 5.66
N TYR A 292 5.10 -2.07 5.83
CA TYR A 292 5.50 -2.93 6.94
C TYR A 292 6.50 -4.01 6.54
N ASN A 293 7.51 -4.27 7.39
CA ASN A 293 8.30 -5.51 7.34
C ASN A 293 7.61 -6.59 8.16
N VAL A 294 7.54 -7.81 7.62
CA VAL A 294 6.86 -8.97 8.23
C VAL A 294 7.78 -10.16 8.46
N HIS A 295 9.08 -9.91 8.55
CA HIS A 295 10.15 -10.88 8.79
C HIS A 295 10.99 -10.46 9.97
#